data_AF-A0A5D2UEX8-F1
#
_entry.id   AF-A0A5D2UEX8-F1
#
_cell.length_a   1.000
_cell.length_b   1.000
_cell.length_c   1.000
_cell.angle_alpha   90.00
_cell.angle_beta   90.00
_cell.angle_gamma   90.00
#
_symmetry.space_group_name_H-M   'P 1'
#
loop_
_entity.id
_entity.type
_entity.pdbx_description
1 polymer ?
#
loop_
_entity_poly.entity_id
_entity_poly.type
_entity_poly.pdbx_seq_one_letter_code
_entity_poly.pdbx_strand_id
1 'polypeptide(L)'
;VAEQDYEKEKLNERIAKLSGGVSVVQVGTQTEIELKEKKVRVEDALNATKAAVEEGIVVGGGCTFLRLASKVDAIKYSLDNNEEKVGADIVVRCCLEHATSVAKTFLMSDCVVVEIKEPKSVPAGNPVDNSGLHF
;
A
#
# COMPACT_ATOMS: atom_id res chain seq x y z
N VAL A 1 -20.89 -18.97 -18.36
CA VAL A 1 -20.50 -18.22 -17.14
C VAL A 1 -19.91 -16.87 -17.52
N ALA A 2 -18.89 -16.82 -18.38
CA ALA A 2 -18.26 -15.56 -18.84
C ALA A 2 -19.20 -14.52 -19.49
N GLU A 3 -20.28 -14.94 -20.18
CA GLU A 3 -21.26 -14.01 -20.78
C GLU A 3 -22.06 -13.21 -19.74
N GLN A 4 -22.44 -13.82 -18.61
CA GLN A 4 -23.23 -13.14 -17.58
C GLN A 4 -22.40 -12.13 -16.78
N ASP A 5 -21.12 -12.41 -16.54
CA ASP A 5 -20.24 -11.50 -15.80
C ASP A 5 -20.00 -10.22 -16.61
N TYR A 6 -19.80 -10.34 -17.92
CA TYR A 6 -19.64 -9.20 -18.83
C TYR A 6 -20.90 -8.31 -18.90
N GLU A 7 -22.08 -8.93 -19.01
CA GLU A 7 -23.35 -8.19 -19.05
C GLU A 7 -23.65 -7.47 -17.72
N LYS A 8 -23.38 -8.13 -16.58
CA LYS A 8 -23.51 -7.51 -15.25
C LYS A 8 -22.58 -6.31 -15.08
N GLU A 9 -21.33 -6.44 -15.51
CA GLU A 9 -20.36 -5.34 -15.44
C GLU A 9 -20.80 -4.14 -16.29
N LYS A 10 -21.29 -4.38 -17.52
CA LYS A 10 -21.82 -3.32 -18.40
C LYS A 10 -23.09 -2.66 -17.84
N LEU A 11 -23.99 -3.43 -17.25
CA LEU A 11 -25.20 -2.88 -16.60
C LEU A 11 -24.84 -2.05 -15.37
N ASN A 12 -23.91 -2.50 -14.55
CA ASN A 12 -23.41 -1.76 -13.39
C ASN A 12 -22.70 -0.47 -13.81
N GLU A 13 -21.90 -0.48 -14.88
CA GLU A 13 -21.32 0.75 -15.45
C GLU A 13 -22.39 1.77 -15.83
N ARG A 14 -23.50 1.33 -16.44
CA ARG A 14 -24.59 2.22 -16.86
C ARG A 14 -25.35 2.79 -15.67
N ILE A 15 -25.67 1.95 -14.68
CA ILE A 15 -26.33 2.37 -13.44
C ILE A 15 -25.45 3.40 -12.72
N ALA A 16 -24.16 3.12 -12.59
CA ALA A 16 -23.20 4.02 -11.96
C ALA A 16 -23.05 5.34 -12.73
N LYS A 17 -23.08 5.34 -14.08
CA LYS A 17 -23.10 6.59 -14.87
C LYS A 17 -24.35 7.45 -14.62
N LEU A 18 -25.50 6.83 -14.34
CA LEU A 18 -26.74 7.55 -14.02
C LEU A 18 -26.77 8.06 -12.57
N SER A 19 -26.16 7.33 -11.63
CA SER A 19 -26.12 7.67 -10.20
C SER A 19 -24.91 8.52 -9.79
N GLY A 20 -24.06 8.94 -10.73
CA GLY A 20 -22.84 9.71 -10.44
C GLY A 20 -21.68 8.87 -9.88
N GLY A 21 -21.78 7.53 -9.92
CA GLY A 21 -20.76 6.60 -9.44
C GLY A 21 -19.57 6.36 -10.39
N VAL A 22 -19.53 6.99 -11.57
CA VAL A 22 -18.39 6.90 -12.51
C VAL A 22 -17.83 8.29 -12.80
N SER A 23 -16.59 8.54 -12.39
CA SER A 23 -15.82 9.75 -12.70
C SER A 23 -14.77 9.46 -13.78
N VAL A 24 -14.71 10.28 -14.83
CA VAL A 24 -13.72 10.16 -15.91
C VAL A 24 -12.63 11.22 -15.73
N VAL A 25 -11.38 10.79 -15.56
CA VAL A 25 -10.21 11.69 -15.45
C VAL A 25 -9.52 11.80 -16.80
N GLN A 26 -9.49 13.01 -17.36
CA GLN A 26 -8.79 13.30 -18.63
C GLN A 26 -7.42 13.90 -18.33
N VAL A 27 -6.37 13.30 -18.90
CA VAL A 27 -4.98 13.75 -18.73
C VAL A 27 -4.46 14.25 -20.07
N GLY A 28 -4.13 15.55 -20.15
CA GLY A 28 -3.58 16.18 -21.36
C GLY A 28 -2.06 16.37 -21.31
N THR A 29 -1.40 16.17 -22.45
CA THR A 29 0.04 16.43 -22.69
C THR A 29 0.26 16.96 -24.10
N GLN A 30 1.46 17.52 -24.36
CA GLN A 30 1.82 18.07 -25.67
C GLN A 30 2.32 16.99 -26.64
N THR A 31 2.88 15.89 -26.14
CA THR A 31 3.42 14.79 -26.96
C THR A 31 2.84 13.43 -26.56
N GLU A 32 2.83 12.47 -27.50
CA GLU A 32 2.31 11.12 -27.28
C GLU A 32 3.13 10.32 -26.25
N ILE A 33 4.46 10.55 -26.22
CA ILE A 33 5.37 9.88 -25.27
C ILE A 33 5.04 10.32 -23.84
N GLU A 34 4.88 11.63 -23.62
CA GLU A 34 4.47 12.18 -22.32
C GLU A 34 3.07 11.71 -21.92
N LEU A 35 2.15 11.56 -22.89
CA LEU A 35 0.79 11.08 -22.63
C LEU A 35 0.84 9.69 -22.00
N LYS A 36 1.66 8.80 -22.57
CA LYS A 36 1.82 7.43 -22.09
C LYS A 36 2.48 7.38 -20.72
N GLU A 37 3.50 8.20 -20.47
CA GLU A 37 4.15 8.28 -19.17
C GLU A 37 3.22 8.81 -18.08
N LYS A 38 2.49 9.91 -18.35
CA LYS A 38 1.51 10.45 -17.40
C LYS A 38 0.35 9.49 -17.15
N LYS A 39 -0.10 8.77 -18.17
CA LYS A 39 -1.15 7.76 -18.00
C LYS A 39 -0.74 6.69 -16.99
N VAL A 40 0.45 6.10 -17.13
CA VAL A 40 0.94 5.07 -16.20
C VAL A 40 1.08 5.63 -14.79
N ARG A 41 1.57 6.86 -14.64
CA ARG A 41 1.70 7.53 -13.34
C ARG A 41 0.34 7.78 -12.67
N VAL A 42 -0.67 8.19 -13.44
CA VAL A 42 -2.02 8.42 -12.92
C VAL A 42 -2.72 7.11 -12.56
N GLU A 43 -2.54 6.06 -13.37
CA GLU A 43 -3.06 4.72 -13.07
C GLU A 43 -2.47 4.17 -11.77
N ASP A 44 -1.15 4.32 -11.56
CA ASP A 44 -0.47 3.91 -10.32
C ASP A 44 -1.00 4.68 -9.10
N ALA A 45 -1.10 6.01 -9.21
CA ALA A 45 -1.61 6.85 -8.11
C ALA A 45 -3.07 6.54 -7.75
N LEU A 46 -3.92 6.28 -8.76
CA LEU A 46 -5.32 5.93 -8.57
C LEU A 46 -5.45 4.57 -7.88
N ASN A 47 -4.62 3.59 -8.25
CA ASN A 47 -4.62 2.29 -7.59
C ASN A 47 -4.10 2.39 -6.15
N ALA A 48 -3.04 3.17 -5.91
CA ALA A 48 -2.49 3.39 -4.57
C ALA A 48 -3.50 4.05 -3.62
N THR A 49 -4.22 5.07 -4.10
CA THR A 49 -5.23 5.78 -3.29
C THR A 49 -6.46 4.92 -3.02
N LYS A 50 -6.90 4.10 -3.98
CA LYS A 50 -7.98 3.11 -3.75
C LYS A 50 -7.61 2.12 -2.64
N ALA A 51 -6.42 1.52 -2.73
CA ALA A 51 -5.94 0.58 -1.71
C ALA A 51 -5.82 1.24 -0.32
N ALA A 52 -5.32 2.48 -0.28
CA ALA A 52 -5.21 3.25 0.97
C ALA A 52 -6.56 3.55 1.62
N VAL A 53 -7.63 3.74 0.83
CA VAL A 53 -8.99 3.95 1.35
C VAL A 53 -9.59 2.66 1.90
N GLU A 54 -9.30 1.51 1.28
CA GLU A 54 -9.83 0.21 1.70
C GLU A 54 -9.13 -0.36 2.94
N GLU A 55 -7.79 -0.34 2.97
CA GLU A 55 -6.99 -0.98 4.04
C GLU A 55 -6.41 0.01 5.06
N GLY A 56 -6.46 1.31 4.76
CA GLY A 56 -5.83 2.35 5.55
C GLY A 56 -4.36 2.61 5.17
N ILE A 57 -3.72 3.53 5.90
CA ILE A 57 -2.37 4.03 5.59
C ILE A 57 -1.40 3.67 6.71
N VAL A 58 -0.20 3.21 6.35
CA VAL A 58 0.90 2.91 7.27
C VAL A 58 2.15 3.71 6.93
N VAL A 59 3.14 3.71 7.81
CA VAL A 59 4.41 4.42 7.57
C VAL A 59 5.20 3.70 6.46
N GLY A 60 5.58 4.43 5.42
CA GLY A 60 6.34 3.90 4.29
C GLY A 60 7.83 3.65 4.58
N GLY A 61 8.63 3.54 3.52
CA GLY A 61 10.10 3.44 3.61
C GLY A 61 10.63 2.16 4.28
N GLY A 62 9.80 1.12 4.39
CA GLY A 62 10.17 -0.12 5.09
C GLY A 62 10.12 -0.03 6.63
N CYS A 63 9.82 1.14 7.21
CA CYS A 63 9.72 1.32 8.66
C CYS A 63 8.61 0.48 9.30
N THR A 64 7.53 0.21 8.57
CA THR A 64 6.45 -0.65 9.06
C THR A 64 6.93 -2.09 9.28
N PHE A 65 7.77 -2.64 8.40
CA PHE A 65 8.33 -3.99 8.59
C PHE A 65 9.20 -4.08 9.85
N LEU A 66 9.98 -3.04 10.15
CA LEU A 66 10.79 -2.95 11.37
C LEU A 66 9.92 -2.96 12.63
N ARG A 67 8.80 -2.24 12.61
CA ARG A 67 7.83 -2.22 13.73
C ARG A 67 7.07 -3.52 13.89
N LEU A 68 6.81 -4.23 12.80
CA LEU A 68 6.19 -5.55 12.85
C LEU A 68 7.17 -6.59 13.39
N ALA A 69 8.43 -6.55 12.96
CA ALA A 69 9.48 -7.45 13.43
C ALA A 69 9.62 -7.44 14.96
N SER A 70 9.58 -6.27 15.60
CA SER A 70 9.64 -6.16 17.08
C SER A 70 8.44 -6.79 17.81
N LYS A 71 7.30 -6.97 17.12
CA LYS A 71 6.12 -7.64 17.70
C LYS A 71 6.17 -9.15 17.55
N VAL A 72 6.98 -9.68 16.62
CA VAL A 72 7.07 -11.14 16.38
C VAL A 72 7.68 -11.84 17.59
N ASP A 73 8.55 -11.18 18.36
CA ASP A 73 9.12 -11.78 19.57
C ASP A 73 8.05 -12.14 20.61
N ALA A 74 6.98 -11.35 20.73
CA ALA A 74 5.84 -11.71 21.57
C ALA A 74 5.13 -12.99 21.10
N ILE A 75 5.05 -13.21 19.78
CA ILE A 75 4.41 -14.38 19.16
C ILE A 75 5.28 -15.63 19.36
N LYS A 76 6.61 -15.49 19.35
CA LYS A 76 7.53 -16.60 19.62
C LYS A 76 7.32 -17.25 20.99
N TYR A 77 6.91 -16.46 21.99
CA TYR A 77 6.63 -16.97 23.33
C TYR A 77 5.32 -17.77 23.43
N SER A 78 4.37 -17.56 22.50
CA SER A 78 3.12 -18.33 22.44
C SER A 78 3.22 -19.63 21.63
N LEU A 79 4.34 -19.87 20.94
CA LEU A 79 4.54 -21.05 20.10
C LEU A 79 5.21 -22.16 20.92
N ASP A 80 4.64 -23.36 20.87
CA ASP A 80 5.16 -24.53 21.60
C ASP A 80 6.18 -25.32 20.77
N ASN A 81 6.02 -25.38 19.45
CA ASN A 81 6.89 -26.14 18.56
C ASN A 81 8.16 -25.36 18.18
N ASN A 82 9.31 -26.04 18.18
CA ASN A 82 10.59 -25.42 17.84
C ASN A 82 10.71 -25.06 16.35
N GLU A 83 10.07 -25.82 15.46
CA GLU A 83 10.06 -25.54 14.02
C GLU A 83 9.30 -24.24 13.71
N GLU A 84 8.22 -23.97 14.41
CA GLU A 84 7.42 -22.74 14.27
C GLU A 84 8.20 -21.51 14.76
N LYS A 85 9.02 -21.67 15.81
CA LYS A 85 9.92 -20.60 16.29
C LYS A 85 10.98 -20.25 15.24
N VAL A 86 11.57 -21.25 14.59
CA VAL A 86 12.49 -21.03 13.47
C VAL A 86 11.77 -20.33 12.31
N GLY A 87 10.53 -20.71 12.01
CA GLY A 87 9.68 -20.02 11.03
C GLY A 87 9.48 -18.53 11.35
N ALA A 88 9.18 -18.21 12.62
CA ALA A 88 9.04 -16.84 13.08
C ALA A 88 10.35 -16.03 12.94
N ASP A 89 11.51 -16.65 13.21
CA ASP A 89 12.82 -16.02 13.00
C ASP A 89 13.10 -15.71 11.51
N ILE A 90 12.66 -16.59 10.61
CA ILE A 90 12.80 -16.37 9.16
C ILE A 90 11.98 -15.15 8.73
N VAL A 91 10.73 -15.01 9.20
CA VAL A 91 9.89 -13.86 8.88
C VAL A 91 10.52 -12.55 9.36
N VAL A 92 11.08 -12.53 10.57
CA VAL A 92 11.81 -11.36 11.10
C VAL A 92 12.98 -10.98 10.20
N ARG A 93 13.78 -11.96 9.73
CA ARG A 93 14.89 -11.71 8.81
C ARG A 93 14.41 -11.16 7.46
N CYS A 94 13.34 -11.71 6.89
CA CYS A 94 12.77 -11.20 5.63
C CYS A 94 12.31 -9.74 5.76
N CYS A 95 11.61 -9.41 6.85
CA CYS A 95 11.20 -8.03 7.12
C CYS A 95 12.37 -7.06 7.23
N LEU A 96 13.48 -7.48 7.87
CA LEU A 96 14.70 -6.68 7.99
C LEU A 96 15.38 -6.47 6.63
N GLU A 97 15.48 -7.50 5.79
CA GLU A 97 16.11 -7.38 4.48
C GLU A 97 15.32 -6.46 3.55
N HIS A 98 13.98 -6.50 3.60
CA HIS A 98 13.13 -5.60 2.82
C HIS A 98 13.35 -4.13 3.21
N ALA A 99 13.40 -3.83 4.50
CA ALA A 99 13.71 -2.47 4.96
C ALA A 99 15.14 -2.04 4.54
N THR A 100 16.08 -2.97 4.59
CA THR A 100 17.49 -2.73 4.22
C THR A 100 17.67 -2.52 2.71
N SER A 101 16.91 -3.21 1.86
CA SER A 101 16.95 -3.08 0.41
C SER A 101 16.68 -1.65 -0.06
N VAL A 102 15.72 -0.97 0.58
CA VAL A 102 15.44 0.44 0.33
C VAL A 102 16.64 1.31 0.70
N ALA A 103 17.25 1.08 1.86
CA ALA A 103 18.42 1.84 2.31
C ALA A 103 19.66 1.62 1.41
N LYS A 104 19.88 0.39 0.94
CA LYS A 104 20.97 0.03 0.00
C LYS A 104 20.88 0.77 -1.34
N THR A 105 19.71 1.31 -1.71
CA THR A 105 19.56 2.13 -2.92
C THR A 105 20.28 3.49 -2.77
N PHE A 106 20.45 3.98 -1.55
CA PHE A 106 21.03 5.28 -1.25
C PHE A 106 22.42 5.21 -0.60
N LEU A 107 22.76 4.09 0.02
CA LEU A 107 24.01 3.89 0.75
C LEU A 107 24.96 2.98 -0.04
N MET A 108 26.25 3.31 -0.05
CA MET A 108 27.31 2.43 -0.58
C MET A 108 27.78 1.38 0.43
N SER A 109 27.31 1.44 1.66
CA SER A 109 27.73 0.54 2.75
C SER A 109 26.79 -0.65 2.88
N ASP A 110 27.38 -1.83 3.07
CA ASP A 110 26.64 -3.09 3.27
C ASP A 110 26.05 -3.23 4.68
N CYS A 111 26.44 -2.37 5.62
CA CYS A 111 25.94 -2.36 6.99
C CYS A 111 24.88 -1.29 7.21
N VAL A 112 23.69 -1.71 7.65
CA VAL A 112 22.59 -0.81 8.02
C VAL A 112 22.28 -1.04 9.50
N VAL A 113 22.56 -0.03 10.32
CA VAL A 113 22.16 -0.01 11.73
C VAL A 113 20.84 0.74 11.82
N VAL A 114 19.84 0.06 12.38
CA VAL A 114 18.50 0.62 12.52
C VAL A 114 18.24 0.88 14.00
N GLU A 115 18.07 2.15 14.36
CA GLU A 115 17.58 2.55 15.68
C GLU A 115 16.07 2.84 15.59
N ILE A 116 15.25 1.96 16.15
CA ILE A 116 13.80 2.13 16.16
C ILE A 116 13.45 2.98 17.39
N LYS A 117 13.29 4.28 17.20
CA LYS A 117 12.75 5.16 18.25
C LYS A 117 11.30 4.76 18.55
N GLU A 118 10.94 4.67 19.83
CA GLU A 118 9.57 4.36 20.26
C GLU A 118 8.55 5.29 19.56
N PRO A 119 7.41 4.74 19.13
CA PRO A 119 6.46 5.49 18.31
C PRO A 119 5.86 6.64 19.12
N LYS A 120 6.11 7.89 18.70
CA LYS A 120 5.17 8.98 18.99
C LYS A 120 3.85 8.64 18.29
N SER A 121 2.74 8.70 19.03
CA SER A 121 1.39 8.51 18.49
C SER A 121 1.20 9.42 17.28
N VAL A 122 1.07 8.82 16.09
CA VAL A 122 0.65 9.56 14.91
C VAL A 122 -0.83 9.88 15.14
N PRO A 123 -1.27 11.14 15.11
CA PRO A 123 -2.69 11.44 15.20
C PRO A 123 -3.37 10.70 14.04
N ALA A 124 -4.36 9.87 14.36
CA ALA A 124 -5.25 9.30 13.35
C ALA A 124 -5.80 10.49 12.56
N GLY A 125 -5.43 10.60 11.28
CA GLY A 125 -6.02 11.62 10.42
C GLY A 125 -7.53 11.41 10.46
N ASN A 126 -8.27 12.43 10.90
CA ASN A 126 -9.72 12.37 10.87
C ASN A 126 -10.13 11.95 9.44
N PRO A 127 -11.07 10.99 9.28
CA PRO A 127 -11.63 10.72 7.97
C PRO A 127 -12.20 12.03 7.46
N VAL A 128 -11.61 12.54 6.37
CA VAL A 128 -12.08 13.75 5.71
C VAL A 128 -13.52 13.49 5.33
N ASP A 129 -14.41 14.34 5.82
CA ASP A 129 -15.82 14.26 5.52
C ASP A 129 -16.02 14.40 4.01
N ASN A 130 -16.64 13.40 3.42
CA ASN A 130 -17.02 13.36 2.01
C ASN A 130 -18.19 14.32 1.69
N SER A 131 -18.42 15.35 2.52
CA SER A 131 -19.50 16.32 2.37
C SER A 131 -19.14 17.50 1.46
N GLY A 132 -17.86 17.65 1.09
CA GLY A 132 -17.34 18.84 0.41
C GLY A 132 -16.84 18.69 -1.03
N LEU A 133 -16.91 17.49 -1.64
CA LEU A 133 -16.50 17.32 -3.04
C LEU A 133 -17.67 17.67 -3.99
N HIS A 134 -17.95 18.96 -4.13
CA HIS A 134 -18.73 19.47 -5.26
C HIS A 134 -17.80 19.74 -6.45
N PHE A 135 -17.87 18.88 -7.47
CA PHE A 135 -17.58 19.19 -8.86
C PHE A 135 -18.85 18.94 -9.68
#